data_AF-A0A8H7W0C4-F1
#
_entry.id   AF-A0A8H7W0C4-F1
#
_cell.length_a   1.000
_cell.length_b   1.000
_cell.length_c   1.000
_cell.angle_alpha   90.00
_cell.angle_beta   90.00
_cell.angle_gamma   90.00
#
_symmetry.space_group_name_H-M   'P 1'
#
loop_
_entity.id
_entity.type
_entity.pdbx_description
1 polymer ?
#
loop_
_entity_poly.entity_id
_entity_poly.type
_entity_poly.pdbx_seq_one_letter_code
_entity_poly.pdbx_strand_id
1 'polypeptide(L)'
;MSPTLISQQQKLLPQKFNAIKEKFESKRVILCQNQDEDILKCYQTLLHNYPQWINHTSLVVLSNRTYQDGKNVFYFENEIFEKFKKTAAVEIVMSSDRVVLLGAKQLQINDITNYTVAASLLHSALHTQPLNTSVLYNAYKHSQKRLFLFDYDGTLTPIVSNPADAQPTPMLLQYLDALCKDPCNTVWIISGRDQIFLDTHLAKIAGLGLSAEHGSFMKKAGLNDWVDMLKDADMSWKNVAMKIFEKYTKCNPGTVIEQKKSSITWHYRNANNTEEAEQQSELCHAELIQIPGVDILVGKMNLEVRSLLVNKGEVVKRIKQKQVWDFIMCAGDDQTDEDMFRVLQDDRQAFCVSVGPLSKKTSAKYSVEHSEDVVNIIGQLVHTTTSTL
;
A
#
# COMPACT_ATOMS: atom_id res chain seq x y z
N MET A 1 16.93 7.74 -32.61
CA MET A 1 15.64 7.99 -31.92
C MET A 1 14.85 9.01 -32.73
N SER A 2 13.56 8.78 -32.97
CA SER A 2 12.72 9.65 -33.80
C SER A 2 12.41 10.98 -33.08
N PRO A 3 12.38 12.12 -33.80
CA PRO A 3 12.15 13.46 -33.22
C PRO A 3 10.82 13.61 -32.45
N THR A 4 9.88 12.70 -32.66
CA THR A 4 8.57 12.66 -31.99
C THR A 4 8.65 12.27 -30.50
N LEU A 5 9.56 11.37 -30.09
CA LEU A 5 9.73 10.99 -28.68
C LEU A 5 10.30 12.13 -27.83
N ILE A 6 11.23 12.90 -28.39
CA ILE A 6 11.88 14.04 -27.72
C ILE A 6 10.85 15.12 -27.40
N SER A 7 9.91 15.38 -28.34
CA SER A 7 8.85 16.37 -28.16
C SER A 7 7.81 16.00 -27.09
N GLN A 8 7.57 14.70 -26.86
CA GLN A 8 6.65 14.20 -25.83
C GLN A 8 7.29 14.20 -24.44
N GLN A 9 8.58 13.86 -24.34
CA GLN A 9 9.35 13.97 -23.09
C GLN A 9 9.46 15.43 -22.62
N GLN A 10 9.65 16.39 -23.53
CA GLN A 10 9.72 17.82 -23.21
C GLN A 10 8.39 18.41 -22.69
N LYS A 11 7.24 17.85 -23.05
CA LYS A 11 5.92 18.28 -22.53
C LYS A 11 5.59 17.72 -21.13
N LEU A 12 6.18 16.58 -20.75
CA LEU A 12 5.97 15.93 -19.44
C LEU A 12 6.86 16.52 -18.33
N LEU A 13 7.93 17.19 -18.73
CA LEU A 13 8.94 17.82 -17.87
C LEU A 13 8.35 18.81 -16.85
N PRO A 14 7.48 19.77 -17.23
CA PRO A 14 6.93 20.76 -16.29
C PRO A 14 5.91 20.17 -15.31
N GLN A 15 5.16 19.14 -15.72
CA GLN A 15 4.20 18.47 -14.85
C GLN A 15 4.91 17.60 -13.80
N LYS A 16 5.95 16.87 -14.20
CA LYS A 16 6.85 16.16 -13.28
C LYS A 16 7.56 17.14 -12.35
N PHE A 17 7.99 18.29 -12.87
CA PHE A 17 8.61 19.36 -12.10
C PHE A 17 7.71 19.85 -10.96
N ASN A 18 6.45 20.17 -11.25
CA ASN A 18 5.51 20.66 -10.23
C ASN A 18 5.20 19.58 -9.17
N ALA A 19 5.02 18.32 -9.58
CA ALA A 19 4.77 17.22 -8.64
C ALA A 19 5.98 16.93 -7.74
N ILE A 20 7.20 17.02 -8.27
CA ILE A 20 8.45 16.87 -7.50
C ILE A 20 8.60 18.06 -6.55
N LYS A 21 8.38 19.29 -7.04
CA LYS A 21 8.43 20.50 -6.24
C LYS A 21 7.48 20.43 -5.05
N GLU A 22 6.19 20.20 -5.27
CA GLU A 22 5.20 20.06 -4.18
C GLU A 22 5.60 19.00 -3.15
N LYS A 23 6.23 17.90 -3.58
CA LYS A 23 6.64 16.79 -2.72
C LYS A 23 7.84 17.11 -1.81
N PHE A 24 8.74 17.99 -2.24
CA PHE A 24 10.03 18.23 -1.57
C PHE A 24 10.28 19.69 -1.13
N GLU A 25 9.42 20.65 -1.49
CA GLU A 25 9.61 22.10 -1.27
C GLU A 25 9.83 22.53 0.19
N SER A 26 9.43 21.69 1.14
CA SER A 26 9.55 21.93 2.58
C SER A 26 10.34 20.86 3.34
N LYS A 27 11.01 19.95 2.62
CA LYS A 27 11.68 18.78 3.20
C LYS A 27 13.19 18.84 2.96
N ARG A 28 13.97 18.42 3.96
CA ARG A 28 15.38 18.04 3.81
C ARG A 28 15.46 16.88 2.84
N VAL A 29 16.41 16.91 1.93
CA VAL A 29 16.60 15.82 0.96
C VAL A 29 17.89 15.11 1.28
N ILE A 30 17.79 13.79 1.44
CA ILE A 30 18.94 12.91 1.56
C ILE A 30 19.16 12.27 0.20
N LEU A 31 20.30 12.56 -0.42
CA LEU A 31 20.69 11.96 -1.69
C LEU A 31 21.55 10.74 -1.41
N CYS A 32 21.14 9.60 -1.96
CA CYS A 32 21.92 8.37 -1.88
C CYS A 32 22.16 7.74 -3.25
N GLN A 33 23.33 7.10 -3.34
CA GLN A 33 23.84 6.43 -4.52
C GLN A 33 23.36 4.98 -4.67
N ASN A 34 22.56 4.39 -3.76
CA ASN A 34 22.10 3.01 -3.94
C ASN A 34 20.73 2.76 -3.28
N GLN A 35 20.00 1.73 -3.72
CA GLN A 35 18.73 1.27 -3.10
C GLN A 35 18.96 0.17 -2.04
N ASP A 36 20.19 0.02 -1.55
CA ASP A 36 20.58 -1.05 -0.64
C ASP A 36 19.81 -0.97 0.70
N GLU A 37 19.46 -2.11 1.27
CA GLU A 37 18.78 -2.20 2.58
C GLU A 37 19.59 -1.51 3.68
N ASP A 38 20.91 -1.51 3.56
CA ASP A 38 21.79 -0.84 4.53
C ASP A 38 21.64 0.68 4.50
N ILE A 39 21.22 1.27 3.37
CA ILE A 39 20.94 2.70 3.27
C ILE A 39 19.62 3.05 3.96
N LEU A 40 18.62 2.18 3.83
CA LEU A 40 17.38 2.31 4.59
C LEU A 40 17.67 2.22 6.09
N LYS A 41 18.54 1.29 6.53
CA LYS A 41 19.01 1.20 7.92
C LYS A 41 19.75 2.46 8.37
N CYS A 42 20.70 2.97 7.58
CA CYS A 42 21.41 4.21 7.90
C CYS A 42 20.45 5.41 8.01
N TYR A 43 19.48 5.50 7.11
CA TYR A 43 18.45 6.52 7.15
C TYR A 43 17.55 6.38 8.39
N GLN A 44 17.13 5.15 8.72
CA GLN A 44 16.36 4.86 9.92
C GLN A 44 17.13 5.25 11.19
N THR A 45 18.42 4.88 11.27
CA THR A 45 19.32 5.28 12.37
C THR A 45 19.45 6.80 12.46
N LEU A 46 19.52 7.50 11.33
CA LEU A 46 19.55 8.96 11.32
C LEU A 46 18.24 9.55 11.89
N LEU A 47 17.08 9.07 11.43
CA LEU A 47 15.80 9.55 11.96
C LEU A 47 15.58 9.16 13.43
N HIS A 48 16.14 8.03 13.86
CA HIS A 48 16.13 7.62 15.26
C HIS A 48 16.94 8.59 16.13
N ASN A 49 18.13 8.99 15.67
CA ASN A 49 19.00 9.93 16.36
C ASN A 49 18.50 11.38 16.30
N TYR A 50 17.68 11.72 15.28
CA TYR A 50 17.08 13.04 15.11
C TYR A 50 15.55 12.95 14.88
N PRO A 51 14.75 12.61 15.91
CA PRO A 51 13.31 12.37 15.77
C PRO A 51 12.52 13.56 15.21
N GLN A 52 12.98 14.78 15.47
CA GLN A 52 12.40 16.02 14.94
C GLN A 52 12.50 16.15 13.41
N TRP A 53 13.19 15.23 12.72
CA TRP A 53 13.36 15.24 11.27
C TRP A 53 12.39 14.32 10.53
N ILE A 54 11.69 13.43 11.24
CA ILE A 54 10.83 12.39 10.69
C ILE A 54 9.78 12.90 9.68
N ASN A 55 9.26 14.12 9.86
CA ASN A 55 8.27 14.73 8.96
C ASN A 55 8.86 15.79 8.01
N HIS A 56 10.13 16.09 8.17
CA HIS A 56 10.82 17.17 7.47
C HIS A 56 12.00 16.67 6.64
N THR A 57 12.11 15.36 6.42
CA THR A 57 13.22 14.76 5.67
C THR A 57 12.67 13.72 4.70
N SER A 58 13.23 13.65 3.49
CA SER A 58 12.90 12.67 2.47
C SER A 58 14.17 12.07 1.91
N LEU A 59 14.23 10.74 1.85
CA LEU A 59 15.27 10.03 1.14
C LEU A 59 14.95 10.03 -0.36
N VAL A 60 15.89 10.51 -1.16
CA VAL A 60 15.86 10.48 -2.62
C VAL A 60 17.04 9.63 -3.08
N VAL A 61 16.72 8.48 -3.66
CA VAL A 61 17.73 7.61 -4.28
C VAL A 61 17.84 7.95 -5.76
N LEU A 62 19.06 8.30 -6.21
CA LEU A 62 19.35 8.60 -7.60
C LEU A 62 19.86 7.33 -8.29
N SER A 63 19.16 6.87 -9.33
CA SER A 63 19.62 5.76 -10.18
C SER A 63 19.18 5.98 -11.62
N ASN A 64 20.03 5.64 -12.58
CA ASN A 64 19.66 5.58 -13.99
C ASN A 64 19.52 4.12 -14.42
N ARG A 65 18.53 3.81 -15.27
CA ARG A 65 18.24 2.44 -15.72
C ARG A 65 18.72 2.29 -17.16
N THR A 66 19.63 1.36 -17.42
CA THR A 66 19.99 0.93 -18.77
C THR A 66 19.78 -0.57 -18.92
N TYR A 67 19.67 -1.03 -20.16
CA TYR A 67 19.54 -2.45 -20.49
C TYR A 67 20.92 -2.94 -20.95
N GLN A 68 21.51 -3.86 -20.19
CA GLN A 68 22.72 -4.58 -20.59
C GLN A 68 22.50 -6.08 -20.39
N ASP A 69 22.87 -6.88 -21.38
CA ASP A 69 22.84 -8.35 -21.34
C ASP A 69 21.51 -8.95 -20.84
N GLY A 70 20.39 -8.42 -21.35
CA GLY A 70 19.05 -8.91 -21.01
C GLY A 70 18.58 -8.58 -19.59
N LYS A 71 19.40 -7.89 -18.79
CA LYS A 71 19.08 -7.47 -17.43
C LYS A 71 18.98 -5.95 -17.32
N ASN A 72 18.12 -5.49 -16.42
CA ASN A 72 18.12 -4.09 -16.03
C ASN A 72 19.36 -3.83 -15.18
N VAL A 73 20.25 -2.98 -15.68
CA VAL A 73 21.44 -2.57 -14.95
C VAL A 73 21.28 -1.10 -14.57
N PHE A 74 21.50 -0.82 -13.28
CA PHE A 74 21.41 0.52 -12.75
C PHE A 74 22.80 1.14 -12.71
N TYR A 75 22.97 2.30 -13.36
CA TYR A 75 24.21 3.08 -13.30
C TYR A 75 23.95 4.44 -12.68
N PHE A 76 25.00 4.99 -12.07
CA PHE A 76 24.94 6.26 -11.34
C PHE A 76 25.59 7.37 -12.16
N GLU A 77 24.99 8.56 -12.16
CA GLU A 77 25.65 9.75 -12.69
C GLU A 77 26.59 10.32 -11.64
N ASN A 78 27.86 9.90 -11.70
CA ASN A 78 28.94 10.44 -10.85
C ASN A 78 29.05 11.97 -10.96
N GLU A 79 28.71 12.53 -12.11
CA GLU A 79 28.75 13.98 -12.33
C GLU A 79 27.72 14.74 -11.47
N ILE A 80 26.50 14.20 -11.30
CA ILE A 80 25.48 14.81 -10.43
C ILE A 80 25.97 14.79 -8.98
N PHE A 81 26.47 13.64 -8.53
CA PHE A 81 26.93 13.48 -7.15
C PHE A 81 28.09 14.42 -6.80
N GLU A 82 29.06 14.56 -7.70
CA GLU A 82 30.20 15.47 -7.53
C GLU A 82 29.80 16.95 -7.63
N LYS A 83 28.78 17.31 -8.42
CA LYS A 83 28.19 18.66 -8.42
C LYS A 83 27.51 18.99 -7.09
N PHE A 84 26.78 18.03 -6.51
CA PHE A 84 26.14 18.19 -5.20
C PHE A 84 27.16 18.39 -4.07
N LYS A 85 28.25 17.62 -4.04
CA LYS A 85 29.34 17.80 -3.06
C LYS A 85 29.96 19.20 -3.10
N LYS A 86 30.06 19.82 -4.28
CA LYS A 86 30.71 21.13 -4.48
C LYS A 86 29.80 22.32 -4.12
N THR A 87 28.50 22.09 -3.97
CA THR A 87 27.57 23.12 -3.51
C THR A 87 27.77 23.25 -1.99
N ALA A 88 28.25 24.40 -1.51
CA ALA A 88 28.69 24.65 -0.12
C ALA A 88 27.59 24.57 0.98
N ALA A 89 26.51 23.84 0.73
CA ALA A 89 25.32 23.71 1.58
C ALA A 89 25.07 22.25 2.01
N VAL A 90 26.14 21.47 2.23
CA VAL A 90 26.04 20.08 2.75
C VAL A 90 26.49 20.09 4.21
N GLU A 91 25.57 19.84 5.14
CA GLU A 91 25.85 19.94 6.59
C GLU A 91 26.43 18.65 7.20
N ILE A 92 26.12 17.46 6.64
CA ILE A 92 26.57 16.19 7.22
C ILE A 92 26.91 15.19 6.11
N VAL A 93 28.12 14.63 6.19
CA VAL A 93 28.59 13.48 5.40
C VAL A 93 29.02 12.40 6.39
N MET A 94 28.25 11.32 6.50
CA MET A 94 28.70 10.13 7.22
C MET A 94 29.39 9.18 6.25
N SER A 95 30.54 8.64 6.65
CA SER A 95 31.27 7.62 5.90
C SER A 95 31.62 6.45 6.82
N SER A 96 31.28 5.27 6.35
CA SER A 96 32.16 4.10 6.45
C SER A 96 31.97 3.26 5.18
N ASP A 97 32.26 3.87 4.02
CA ASP A 97 32.31 3.26 2.66
C ASP A 97 31.13 3.55 1.71
N ARG A 98 30.09 4.28 2.15
CA ARG A 98 28.94 4.67 1.30
C ARG A 98 28.47 6.09 1.65
N VAL A 99 28.34 6.94 0.63
CA VAL A 99 28.17 8.38 0.82
C VAL A 99 26.69 8.77 0.83
N VAL A 100 26.24 9.36 1.94
CA VAL A 100 24.92 9.95 2.12
C VAL A 100 25.08 11.46 2.21
N LEU A 101 24.49 12.23 1.29
CA LEU A 101 24.55 13.69 1.29
C LEU A 101 23.25 14.27 1.84
N LEU A 102 23.34 15.01 2.94
CA LEU A 102 22.24 15.81 3.51
C LEU A 102 22.33 17.24 2.97
N GLY A 103 21.38 17.61 2.10
CA GLY A 103 21.26 19.00 1.64
C GLY A 103 20.70 19.90 2.74
N ALA A 104 21.41 20.98 3.06
CA ALA A 104 20.93 22.02 3.97
C ALA A 104 19.76 22.80 3.34
N LYS A 105 19.06 23.56 4.19
CA LYS A 105 17.77 24.27 4.03
C LYS A 105 17.65 25.26 2.83
N GLN A 106 18.60 25.28 1.91
CA GLN A 106 18.76 26.28 0.83
C GLN A 106 19.09 25.68 -0.55
N LEU A 107 18.90 24.39 -0.78
CA LEU A 107 18.88 23.88 -2.15
C LEU A 107 17.65 24.45 -2.88
N GLN A 108 17.86 25.24 -3.92
CA GLN A 108 16.74 25.66 -4.76
C GLN A 108 16.20 24.40 -5.45
N ILE A 109 14.91 24.14 -5.26
CA ILE A 109 14.21 22.98 -5.85
C ILE A 109 14.50 22.83 -7.35
N ASN A 110 14.68 23.96 -8.04
CA ASN A 110 15.04 24.05 -9.45
C ASN A 110 16.30 23.24 -9.80
N ASP A 111 17.29 23.19 -8.91
CA ASP A 111 18.50 22.41 -9.11
C ASP A 111 18.18 20.91 -9.04
N ILE A 112 17.49 20.47 -7.98
CA ILE A 112 17.06 19.08 -7.79
C ILE A 112 16.18 18.60 -8.97
N THR A 113 15.30 19.46 -9.49
CA THR A 113 14.39 19.13 -10.60
C THR A 113 15.11 19.04 -11.95
N ASN A 114 16.08 19.91 -12.23
CA ASN A 114 16.88 19.82 -13.45
C ASN A 114 17.70 18.52 -13.51
N TYR A 115 18.18 18.03 -12.36
CA TYR A 115 18.92 16.76 -12.27
C TYR A 115 18.02 15.51 -12.24
N THR A 116 16.79 15.61 -11.74
CA THR A 116 15.84 14.47 -11.65
C THR A 116 15.02 14.22 -12.91
N VAL A 117 15.00 15.16 -13.87
CA VAL A 117 14.50 14.88 -15.22
C VAL A 117 15.46 13.95 -15.98
N ALA A 118 16.77 14.03 -15.71
CA ALA A 118 17.78 13.18 -16.33
C ALA A 118 17.87 11.78 -15.68
N ALA A 119 17.65 11.68 -14.36
CA ALA A 119 17.63 10.41 -13.64
C ALA A 119 16.26 9.72 -13.77
N SER A 120 16.21 8.61 -14.50
CA SER A 120 14.98 7.91 -14.87
C SER A 120 14.11 7.38 -13.71
N LEU A 121 14.58 7.39 -12.45
CA LEU A 121 13.83 6.93 -11.28
C LEU A 121 14.15 7.76 -10.03
N LEU A 122 13.09 8.33 -9.43
CA LEU A 122 13.11 9.01 -8.14
C LEU A 122 12.41 8.08 -7.14
N HIS A 123 13.17 7.34 -6.33
CA HIS A 123 12.59 6.54 -5.25
C HIS A 123 12.53 7.39 -3.99
N SER A 124 11.32 7.83 -3.61
CA SER A 124 11.08 8.37 -2.28
C SER A 124 10.74 7.19 -1.37
N ALA A 125 11.60 6.86 -0.41
CA ALA A 125 11.17 6.03 0.70
C ALA A 125 10.12 6.85 1.48
N LEU A 126 8.84 6.48 1.36
CA LEU A 126 7.84 6.91 2.32
C LEU A 126 8.23 6.21 3.62
N HIS A 127 8.69 6.98 4.60
CA HIS A 127 8.99 6.41 5.90
C HIS A 127 7.70 6.08 6.60
N THR A 128 7.41 4.79 6.67
CA THR A 128 6.47 4.24 7.65
C THR A 128 6.99 4.59 9.04
N GLN A 129 6.14 5.21 9.85
CA GLN A 129 6.47 5.61 11.22
C GLN A 129 5.66 4.79 12.22
N PRO A 130 6.17 4.56 13.44
CA PRO A 130 5.32 4.03 14.50
C PRO A 130 4.10 4.94 14.70
N LEU A 131 2.91 4.36 14.85
CA LEU A 131 1.70 5.13 15.08
C LEU A 131 1.78 5.88 16.43
N ASN A 132 1.69 7.22 16.37
CA ASN A 132 1.52 8.03 17.58
C ASN A 132 0.05 8.02 18.01
N THR A 133 -0.29 7.13 18.94
CA THR A 133 -1.66 6.92 19.43
C THR A 133 -2.23 8.17 20.09
N SER A 134 -1.44 8.99 20.78
CA SER A 134 -1.90 10.26 21.38
C SER A 134 -2.40 11.24 20.32
N VAL A 135 -1.71 11.35 19.17
CA VAL A 135 -2.15 12.20 18.05
C VAL A 135 -3.44 11.65 17.44
N LEU A 136 -3.51 10.33 17.24
CA LEU A 136 -4.72 9.68 16.72
C LEU A 136 -5.92 9.89 17.65
N TYR A 137 -5.76 9.67 18.96
CA TYR A 137 -6.81 9.88 19.94
C TYR A 137 -7.25 11.33 20.02
N ASN A 138 -6.31 12.29 19.94
CA ASN A 138 -6.65 13.70 19.92
C ASN A 138 -7.46 14.07 18.66
N ALA A 139 -7.07 13.56 17.49
CA ALA A 139 -7.83 13.76 16.24
C ALA A 139 -9.23 13.12 16.31
N TYR A 140 -9.34 11.92 16.90
CA TYR A 140 -10.62 11.26 17.13
C TYR A 140 -11.54 12.11 18.03
N LYS A 141 -11.06 12.61 19.18
CA LYS A 141 -11.89 13.42 20.09
C LYS A 141 -12.45 14.69 19.45
N HIS A 142 -11.72 15.31 18.52
CA HIS A 142 -12.09 16.57 17.89
C HIS A 142 -12.81 16.42 16.54
N SER A 143 -13.05 15.19 16.08
CA SER A 143 -13.78 14.91 14.84
C SER A 143 -15.25 14.60 15.11
N GLN A 144 -16.10 14.90 14.13
CA GLN A 144 -17.55 14.69 14.18
C GLN A 144 -18.03 13.67 13.13
N LYS A 145 -17.19 13.36 12.13
CA LYS A 145 -17.48 12.41 11.05
C LYS A 145 -16.27 11.51 10.83
N ARG A 146 -16.27 10.40 11.54
CA ARG A 146 -15.16 9.45 11.60
C ARG A 146 -15.43 8.22 10.76
N LEU A 147 -14.47 7.84 9.93
CA LEU A 147 -14.52 6.64 9.11
C LEU A 147 -13.48 5.63 9.59
N PHE A 148 -13.90 4.41 9.85
CA PHE A 148 -13.05 3.28 10.18
C PHE A 148 -13.12 2.24 9.07
N LEU A 149 -11.96 1.85 8.56
CA LEU A 149 -11.77 0.92 7.45
C LEU A 149 -10.77 -0.14 7.90
N PHE A 150 -11.26 -1.30 8.31
CA PHE A 150 -10.39 -2.35 8.85
C PHE A 150 -10.39 -3.55 7.93
N ASP A 151 -9.21 -4.04 7.58
CA ASP A 151 -9.08 -5.43 7.22
C ASP A 151 -9.33 -6.34 8.44
N TYR A 152 -9.47 -7.65 8.23
CA TYR A 152 -9.82 -8.62 9.25
C TYR A 152 -8.64 -9.50 9.65
N ASP A 153 -8.20 -10.41 8.78
CA ASP A 153 -7.14 -11.39 9.07
C ASP A 153 -5.78 -10.71 9.13
N GLY A 154 -4.95 -11.01 10.13
CA GLY A 154 -3.67 -10.31 10.35
C GLY A 154 -3.80 -8.87 10.87
N THR A 155 -5.01 -8.28 10.83
CA THR A 155 -5.28 -6.92 11.27
C THR A 155 -6.06 -6.84 12.58
N LEU A 156 -7.26 -7.45 12.64
CA LEU A 156 -8.11 -7.50 13.84
C LEU A 156 -8.03 -8.85 14.56
N THR A 157 -7.57 -9.88 13.86
CA THR A 157 -7.30 -11.22 14.39
C THR A 157 -5.94 -11.69 13.90
N PRO A 158 -5.13 -12.39 14.70
CA PRO A 158 -3.82 -12.86 14.24
C PRO A 158 -3.93 -13.85 13.09
N ILE A 159 -2.87 -13.94 12.28
CA ILE A 159 -2.78 -14.95 11.22
C ILE A 159 -2.68 -16.34 11.86
N VAL A 160 -3.61 -17.22 11.51
CA VAL A 160 -3.65 -18.62 11.96
C VAL A 160 -3.48 -19.57 10.79
N SER A 161 -2.97 -20.78 11.06
CA SER A 161 -2.70 -21.79 10.03
C SER A 161 -3.97 -22.32 9.37
N ASN A 162 -5.05 -22.47 10.14
CA ASN A 162 -6.36 -22.88 9.65
C ASN A 162 -7.31 -21.67 9.61
N PRO A 163 -7.75 -21.23 8.43
CA PRO A 163 -8.60 -20.05 8.29
C PRO A 163 -9.89 -20.08 9.13
N ALA A 164 -10.45 -21.24 9.46
CA ALA A 164 -11.65 -21.36 10.29
C ALA A 164 -11.43 -20.96 11.77
N ASP A 165 -10.18 -20.94 12.21
CA ASP A 165 -9.80 -20.64 13.59
C ASP A 165 -9.60 -19.13 13.84
N ALA A 166 -9.62 -18.30 12.78
CA ALA A 166 -9.48 -16.85 12.84
C ALA A 166 -10.77 -16.16 13.33
N GLN A 167 -11.40 -16.69 14.38
CA GLN A 167 -12.67 -16.17 14.89
C GLN A 167 -12.45 -14.90 15.71
N PRO A 168 -13.40 -13.94 15.69
CA PRO A 168 -13.25 -12.72 16.46
C PRO A 168 -13.38 -13.04 17.95
N THR A 169 -12.51 -12.46 18.76
CA THR A 169 -12.64 -12.61 20.22
C THR A 169 -13.90 -11.91 20.72
N PRO A 170 -14.52 -12.36 21.83
CA PRO A 170 -15.65 -11.66 22.43
C PRO A 170 -15.37 -10.18 22.72
N MET A 171 -14.13 -9.86 23.10
CA MET A 171 -13.67 -8.50 23.35
C MET A 171 -13.66 -7.65 22.08
N LEU A 172 -13.14 -8.18 20.96
CA LEU A 172 -13.19 -7.49 19.67
C LEU A 172 -14.64 -7.19 19.26
N LEU A 173 -15.55 -8.16 19.41
CA LEU A 173 -16.96 -7.96 19.08
C LEU A 173 -17.60 -6.85 19.93
N GLN A 174 -17.29 -6.80 21.23
CA GLN A 174 -17.75 -5.74 22.12
C GLN A 174 -17.21 -4.36 21.71
N TYR A 175 -15.92 -4.28 21.36
CA TYR A 175 -15.30 -3.04 20.91
C TYR A 175 -15.86 -2.54 19.57
N LEU A 176 -16.06 -3.43 18.60
CA LEU A 176 -16.68 -3.06 17.31
C LEU A 176 -18.13 -2.61 17.50
N ASP A 177 -18.91 -3.31 18.34
CA ASP A 177 -20.29 -2.92 18.66
C ASP A 177 -20.34 -1.54 19.34
N ALA A 178 -19.49 -1.30 20.32
CA ALA A 178 -19.41 -0.01 21.00
C ALA A 178 -18.92 1.12 20.07
N LEU A 179 -17.95 0.84 19.19
CA LEU A 179 -17.48 1.79 18.19
C LEU A 179 -18.59 2.18 17.20
N CYS A 180 -19.42 1.21 16.80
CA CYS A 180 -20.57 1.42 15.92
C CYS A 180 -21.75 2.15 16.57
N LYS A 181 -21.83 2.18 17.91
CA LYS A 181 -22.91 2.86 18.65
C LYS A 181 -22.74 4.38 18.71
N ASP A 182 -21.52 4.89 18.53
CA ASP A 182 -21.31 6.33 18.38
C ASP A 182 -21.80 6.78 17.00
N PRO A 183 -22.82 7.66 16.90
CA PRO A 183 -23.37 8.11 15.62
C PRO A 183 -22.39 8.93 14.78
N CYS A 184 -21.29 9.42 15.36
CA CYS A 184 -20.21 10.09 14.62
C CYS A 184 -19.34 9.09 13.84
N ASN A 185 -19.44 7.80 14.14
CA ASN A 185 -18.61 6.75 13.57
C ASN A 185 -19.34 6.02 12.43
N THR A 186 -18.62 5.78 11.35
CA THR A 186 -18.98 4.80 10.33
C THR A 186 -17.87 3.76 10.25
N VAL A 187 -18.22 2.50 10.50
CA VAL A 187 -17.24 1.41 10.63
C VAL A 187 -17.46 0.39 9.53
N TRP A 188 -16.37 -0.03 8.88
CA TRP A 188 -16.38 -1.04 7.84
C TRP A 188 -15.30 -2.08 8.08
N ILE A 189 -15.68 -3.36 7.90
CA ILE A 189 -14.74 -4.46 7.70
C ILE A 189 -14.62 -4.71 6.20
N ILE A 190 -13.41 -4.64 5.67
CA ILE A 190 -13.09 -4.82 4.25
C ILE A 190 -12.11 -5.99 4.14
N SER A 191 -12.63 -7.18 3.87
CA SER A 191 -11.87 -8.43 4.01
C SER A 191 -11.84 -9.25 2.72
N GLY A 192 -10.84 -10.13 2.61
CA GLY A 192 -10.81 -11.21 1.63
C GLY A 192 -11.77 -12.37 1.94
N ARG A 193 -12.32 -12.43 3.17
CA ARG A 193 -13.26 -13.46 3.61
C ARG A 193 -14.55 -13.47 2.79
N ASP A 194 -15.17 -14.64 2.71
CA ASP A 194 -16.47 -14.82 2.06
C ASP A 194 -17.61 -14.20 2.89
N GLN A 195 -18.78 -14.07 2.25
CA GLN A 195 -19.98 -13.48 2.85
C GLN A 195 -20.49 -14.30 4.04
N ILE A 196 -20.38 -15.63 3.98
CA ILE A 196 -20.91 -16.54 5.00
C ILE A 196 -20.15 -16.37 6.31
N PHE A 197 -18.83 -16.31 6.24
CA PHE A 197 -17.96 -16.07 7.38
C PHE A 197 -18.27 -14.72 8.03
N LEU A 198 -18.29 -13.64 7.24
CA LEU A 198 -18.56 -12.30 7.76
C LEU A 198 -19.98 -12.18 8.34
N ASP A 199 -20.98 -12.80 7.72
CA ASP A 199 -22.34 -12.83 8.26
C ASP A 199 -22.43 -13.62 9.57
N THR A 200 -21.78 -14.77 9.63
CA THR A 200 -21.81 -15.66 10.81
C THR A 200 -21.20 -14.97 12.04
N HIS A 201 -20.10 -14.26 11.84
CA HIS A 201 -19.29 -13.73 12.93
C HIS A 201 -19.54 -12.26 13.25
N LEU A 202 -19.89 -11.42 12.26
CA LEU A 202 -19.85 -9.95 12.40
C LEU A 202 -21.18 -9.26 12.08
N ALA A 203 -22.06 -9.84 11.26
CA ALA A 203 -23.30 -9.17 10.84
C ALA A 203 -24.32 -8.95 11.98
N LYS A 204 -24.10 -9.53 13.17
CA LYS A 204 -24.91 -9.23 14.37
C LYS A 204 -24.68 -7.79 14.88
N ILE A 205 -23.59 -7.13 14.47
CA ILE A 205 -23.30 -5.75 14.85
C ILE A 205 -24.02 -4.81 13.87
N ALA A 206 -25.14 -4.23 14.31
CA ALA A 206 -26.07 -3.50 13.43
C ALA A 206 -25.44 -2.32 12.68
N GLY A 207 -24.50 -1.59 13.31
CA GLY A 207 -23.84 -0.42 12.72
C GLY A 207 -22.62 -0.74 11.85
N LEU A 208 -22.30 -2.03 11.64
CA LEU A 208 -21.09 -2.45 10.92
C LEU A 208 -21.37 -2.65 9.43
N GLY A 209 -20.64 -1.94 8.58
CA GLY A 209 -20.56 -2.24 7.15
C GLY A 209 -19.61 -3.39 6.88
N LEU A 210 -19.94 -4.25 5.91
CA LEU A 210 -19.13 -5.41 5.55
C LEU A 210 -18.82 -5.40 4.05
N SER A 211 -17.59 -5.75 3.70
CA SER A 211 -17.16 -5.98 2.33
C SER A 211 -16.41 -7.31 2.27
N ALA A 212 -16.89 -8.21 1.42
CA ALA A 212 -16.38 -9.58 1.28
C ALA A 212 -15.60 -9.76 -0.02
N GLU A 213 -14.77 -10.80 -0.07
CA GLU A 213 -14.00 -11.22 -1.25
C GLU A 213 -13.27 -10.04 -1.91
N HIS A 214 -12.51 -9.29 -1.11
CA HIS A 214 -11.72 -8.13 -1.52
C HIS A 214 -12.55 -7.02 -2.23
N GLY A 215 -13.83 -6.90 -1.93
CA GLY A 215 -14.71 -5.87 -2.50
C GLY A 215 -15.67 -6.35 -3.58
N SER A 216 -15.75 -7.67 -3.80
CA SER A 216 -16.72 -8.25 -4.74
C SER A 216 -18.15 -8.13 -4.24
N PHE A 217 -18.34 -8.10 -2.92
CA PHE A 217 -19.64 -7.90 -2.30
C PHE A 217 -19.59 -6.84 -1.22
N MET A 218 -20.65 -6.05 -1.10
CA MET A 218 -20.79 -5.04 -0.04
C MET A 218 -22.15 -5.14 0.63
N LYS A 219 -22.17 -5.12 1.96
CA LYS A 219 -23.37 -5.05 2.79
C LYS A 219 -23.27 -3.81 3.68
N LYS A 220 -24.18 -2.86 3.48
CA LYS A 220 -24.20 -1.62 4.27
C LYS A 220 -24.72 -1.91 5.67
N ALA A 221 -24.24 -1.16 6.65
CA ALA A 221 -24.77 -1.17 8.02
C ALA A 221 -26.31 -1.07 8.02
N GLY A 222 -26.96 -1.87 8.86
CA GLY A 222 -28.42 -1.96 8.99
C GLY A 222 -29.16 -2.65 7.83
N LEU A 223 -28.49 -3.08 6.76
CA LEU A 223 -29.10 -3.86 5.68
C LEU A 223 -28.77 -5.35 5.83
N ASN A 224 -29.72 -6.20 5.43
CA ASN A 224 -29.53 -7.66 5.45
C ASN A 224 -28.87 -8.19 4.17
N ASP A 225 -29.11 -7.52 3.04
CA ASP A 225 -28.72 -8.01 1.72
C ASP A 225 -27.33 -7.52 1.31
N TRP A 226 -26.57 -8.45 0.72
CA TRP A 226 -25.32 -8.14 0.05
C TRP A 226 -25.57 -7.64 -1.38
N VAL A 227 -24.82 -6.62 -1.77
CA VAL A 227 -24.77 -6.12 -3.14
C VAL A 227 -23.58 -6.78 -3.84
N ASP A 228 -23.86 -7.51 -4.91
CA ASP A 228 -22.85 -8.05 -5.82
C ASP A 228 -22.33 -6.95 -6.73
N MET A 229 -21.08 -6.56 -6.53
CA MET A 229 -20.44 -5.47 -7.24
C MET A 229 -20.02 -5.84 -8.68
N LEU A 230 -20.07 -7.13 -9.02
CA LEU A 230 -19.71 -7.66 -10.34
C LEU A 230 -20.92 -8.21 -11.11
N LYS A 231 -22.14 -8.08 -10.59
CA LYS A 231 -23.35 -8.70 -11.18
C LYS A 231 -23.51 -8.40 -12.68
N ASP A 232 -23.27 -7.15 -13.07
CA ASP A 232 -23.42 -6.65 -14.44
C ASP A 232 -22.05 -6.38 -15.11
N ALA A 233 -20.95 -6.84 -14.50
CA ALA A 233 -19.61 -6.61 -15.02
C ALA A 233 -19.28 -7.58 -16.16
N ASP A 234 -18.56 -7.10 -17.17
CA ASP A 234 -17.96 -7.98 -18.17
C ASP A 234 -16.78 -8.75 -17.56
N MET A 235 -16.94 -10.07 -17.46
CA MET A 235 -15.94 -11.00 -16.95
C MET A 235 -15.30 -11.83 -18.06
N SER A 236 -15.47 -11.45 -19.34
CA SER A 236 -14.90 -12.14 -20.50
C SER A 236 -13.38 -12.30 -20.44
N TRP A 237 -12.69 -11.36 -19.76
CA TRP A 237 -11.25 -11.41 -19.48
C TRP A 237 -10.82 -12.72 -18.79
N LYS A 238 -11.70 -13.33 -17.98
CA LYS A 238 -11.41 -14.61 -17.31
C LYS A 238 -11.15 -15.74 -18.29
N ASN A 239 -11.89 -15.78 -19.39
CA ASN A 239 -11.70 -16.80 -20.43
C ASN A 239 -10.34 -16.64 -21.11
N VAL A 240 -9.86 -15.39 -21.25
CA VAL A 240 -8.53 -15.10 -21.81
C VAL A 240 -7.44 -15.51 -20.81
N ALA A 241 -7.55 -15.07 -19.55
CA ALA A 241 -6.64 -15.43 -18.47
C ALA A 241 -6.54 -16.95 -18.25
N MET A 242 -7.69 -17.64 -18.27
CA MET A 242 -7.76 -19.10 -18.13
C MET A 242 -6.99 -19.82 -19.23
N LYS A 243 -7.14 -19.41 -20.49
CA LYS A 243 -6.38 -20.00 -21.61
C LYS A 243 -4.88 -19.80 -21.47
N ILE A 244 -4.46 -18.62 -21.01
CA ILE A 244 -3.05 -18.31 -20.75
C ILE A 244 -2.55 -19.22 -19.61
N PHE A 245 -3.23 -19.27 -18.47
CA PHE A 245 -2.82 -20.14 -17.38
C PHE A 245 -2.81 -21.63 -17.75
N GLU A 246 -3.80 -22.13 -18.48
CA GLU A 246 -3.84 -23.52 -18.94
C GLU A 246 -2.62 -23.88 -19.82
N LYS A 247 -2.13 -22.95 -20.64
CA LYS A 247 -0.91 -23.12 -21.42
C LYS A 247 0.29 -23.38 -20.50
N TYR A 248 0.47 -22.57 -19.45
CA TYR A 248 1.58 -22.71 -18.52
C TYR A 248 1.43 -23.91 -17.58
N THR A 249 0.21 -24.23 -17.14
CA THR A 249 -0.06 -25.42 -16.33
C THR A 249 0.30 -26.71 -17.07
N LYS A 250 0.04 -26.81 -18.39
CA LYS A 250 0.40 -27.99 -19.18
C LYS A 250 1.91 -28.25 -19.23
N CYS A 251 2.72 -27.20 -19.25
CA CYS A 251 4.18 -27.30 -19.29
C CYS A 251 4.80 -27.49 -17.90
N ASN A 252 4.05 -27.21 -16.83
CA ASN A 252 4.54 -27.25 -15.45
C ASN A 252 3.65 -28.17 -14.59
N PRO A 253 3.87 -29.50 -14.62
CA PRO A 253 3.13 -30.44 -13.79
C PRO A 253 3.25 -30.09 -12.30
N GLY A 254 2.16 -30.28 -11.54
CA GLY A 254 2.07 -29.94 -10.11
C GLY A 254 1.58 -28.51 -9.84
N THR A 255 1.49 -27.65 -10.87
CA THR A 255 0.84 -26.34 -10.76
C THR A 255 -0.68 -26.45 -10.81
N VAL A 256 -1.37 -25.46 -10.24
CA VAL A 256 -2.84 -25.49 -10.09
C VAL A 256 -3.43 -24.13 -10.45
N ILE A 257 -4.61 -24.14 -11.08
CA ILE A 257 -5.39 -22.92 -11.34
C ILE A 257 -6.55 -22.89 -10.35
N GLU A 258 -6.65 -21.79 -9.61
CA GLU A 258 -7.76 -21.48 -8.72
C GLU A 258 -8.63 -20.40 -9.35
N GLN A 259 -9.94 -20.62 -9.40
CA GLN A 259 -10.90 -19.62 -9.88
C GLN A 259 -11.76 -19.12 -8.73
N LYS A 260 -11.74 -17.81 -8.52
CA LYS A 260 -12.64 -17.10 -7.59
C LYS A 260 -13.66 -16.29 -8.37
N LYS A 261 -14.57 -15.59 -7.71
CA LYS A 261 -15.58 -14.77 -8.41
C LYS A 261 -14.97 -13.57 -9.14
N SER A 262 -14.02 -12.88 -8.53
CA SER A 262 -13.40 -11.66 -9.06
C SER A 262 -11.98 -11.85 -9.60
N SER A 263 -11.38 -13.01 -9.37
CA SER A 263 -10.01 -13.32 -9.79
C SER A 263 -9.81 -14.76 -10.28
N ILE A 264 -8.68 -15.00 -10.94
CA ILE A 264 -8.13 -16.32 -11.26
C ILE A 264 -6.66 -16.31 -10.88
N THR A 265 -6.20 -17.33 -10.19
CA THR A 265 -4.83 -17.44 -9.68
C THR A 265 -4.17 -18.71 -10.19
N TRP A 266 -2.95 -18.60 -10.70
CA TRP A 266 -2.10 -19.73 -11.03
C TRP A 266 -1.05 -19.91 -9.94
N HIS A 267 -1.11 -21.04 -9.25
CA HIS A 267 -0.19 -21.42 -8.18
C HIS A 267 0.87 -22.36 -8.71
N TYR A 268 2.14 -21.96 -8.57
CA TYR A 268 3.27 -22.75 -9.07
C TYR A 268 4.22 -23.23 -7.97
N ARG A 269 3.84 -23.06 -6.70
CA ARG A 269 4.61 -23.55 -5.54
C ARG A 269 4.91 -25.05 -5.58
N ASN A 270 3.95 -25.85 -6.04
CA ASN A 270 4.03 -27.30 -6.08
C ASN A 270 4.44 -27.84 -7.46
N ALA A 271 5.00 -26.98 -8.32
CA ALA A 271 5.55 -27.44 -9.59
C ALA A 271 6.62 -28.50 -9.36
N ASN A 272 6.65 -29.54 -10.19
CA ASN A 272 7.69 -30.56 -10.13
C ASN A 272 9.09 -29.97 -10.35
N ASN A 273 9.18 -28.92 -11.18
CA ASN A 273 10.37 -28.11 -11.37
C ASN A 273 10.05 -26.64 -11.04
N THR A 274 10.32 -26.25 -9.81
CA THR A 274 9.98 -24.92 -9.30
C THR A 274 10.75 -23.79 -9.99
N GLU A 275 12.03 -24.00 -10.29
CA GLU A 275 12.88 -22.99 -10.94
C GLU A 275 12.38 -22.68 -12.36
N GLU A 276 12.03 -23.72 -13.11
CA GLU A 276 11.42 -23.56 -14.44
C GLU A 276 10.06 -22.88 -14.35
N ALA A 277 9.22 -23.27 -13.39
CA ALA A 277 7.91 -22.66 -13.22
C ALA A 277 8.01 -21.17 -12.82
N GLU A 278 9.03 -20.79 -12.06
CA GLU A 278 9.31 -19.39 -11.72
C GLU A 278 9.73 -18.59 -12.96
N GLN A 279 10.62 -19.12 -13.81
CA GLN A 279 10.96 -18.48 -15.09
C GLN A 279 9.75 -18.37 -16.02
N GLN A 280 8.93 -19.42 -16.11
CA GLN A 280 7.70 -19.44 -16.90
C GLN A 280 6.66 -18.46 -16.35
N SER A 281 6.67 -18.16 -15.05
CA SER A 281 5.79 -17.15 -14.46
C SER A 281 6.07 -15.74 -15.02
N GLU A 282 7.33 -15.40 -15.31
CA GLU A 282 7.65 -14.10 -15.92
C GLU A 282 7.07 -13.96 -17.33
N LEU A 283 7.14 -15.04 -18.11
CA LEU A 283 6.53 -15.11 -19.46
C LEU A 283 5.01 -15.05 -19.38
N CYS A 284 4.41 -15.80 -18.44
CA CYS A 284 2.98 -15.81 -18.19
C CYS A 284 2.49 -14.40 -17.83
N HIS A 285 3.17 -13.74 -16.89
CA HIS A 285 2.90 -12.37 -16.52
C HIS A 285 2.94 -11.41 -17.74
N ALA A 286 3.93 -11.54 -18.62
CA ALA A 286 4.05 -10.72 -19.83
C ALA A 286 2.87 -10.90 -20.81
N GLU A 287 2.26 -12.08 -20.87
CA GLU A 287 1.03 -12.32 -21.65
C GLU A 287 -0.20 -11.74 -20.93
N LEU A 288 -0.30 -11.91 -19.61
CA LEU A 288 -1.43 -11.45 -18.81
C LEU A 288 -1.58 -9.93 -18.79
N ILE A 289 -0.49 -9.16 -18.76
CA ILE A 289 -0.55 -7.68 -18.77
C ILE A 289 -1.18 -7.10 -20.05
N GLN A 290 -1.35 -7.91 -21.10
CA GLN A 290 -2.04 -7.51 -22.33
C GLN A 290 -3.57 -7.59 -22.20
N ILE A 291 -4.09 -8.22 -21.15
CA ILE A 291 -5.53 -8.34 -20.92
C ILE A 291 -6.05 -6.97 -20.43
N PRO A 292 -7.01 -6.34 -21.13
CA PRO A 292 -7.58 -5.07 -20.68
C PRO A 292 -8.51 -5.27 -19.48
N GLY A 293 -8.60 -4.25 -18.62
CA GLY A 293 -9.60 -4.22 -17.53
C GLY A 293 -9.25 -5.06 -16.30
N VAL A 294 -8.04 -5.60 -16.23
CA VAL A 294 -7.56 -6.41 -15.10
C VAL A 294 -6.29 -5.84 -14.47
N ASP A 295 -6.07 -6.21 -13.21
CA ASP A 295 -4.82 -6.03 -12.49
C ASP A 295 -4.12 -7.37 -12.34
N ILE A 296 -2.80 -7.40 -12.44
CA ILE A 296 -1.99 -8.61 -12.30
C ILE A 296 -1.17 -8.50 -11.02
N LEU A 297 -1.45 -9.37 -10.06
CA LEU A 297 -0.70 -9.47 -8.81
C LEU A 297 0.32 -10.59 -8.90
N VAL A 298 1.57 -10.27 -8.59
CA VAL A 298 2.65 -11.25 -8.41
C VAL A 298 2.75 -11.54 -6.92
N GLY A 299 2.28 -12.72 -6.52
CA GLY A 299 2.33 -13.18 -5.13
C GLY A 299 3.48 -14.17 -4.88
N LYS A 300 3.53 -14.72 -3.66
CA LYS A 300 4.57 -15.70 -3.29
C LYS A 300 4.31 -17.04 -3.98
N MET A 301 4.95 -17.22 -5.13
CA MET A 301 4.82 -18.39 -6.00
C MET A 301 3.42 -18.54 -6.62
N ASN A 302 2.80 -17.41 -6.97
CA ASN A 302 1.57 -17.37 -7.73
C ASN A 302 1.45 -16.10 -8.59
N LEU A 303 0.61 -16.17 -9.62
CA LEU A 303 0.14 -15.02 -10.39
C LEU A 303 -1.37 -14.95 -10.29
N GLU A 304 -1.91 -13.81 -9.90
CA GLU A 304 -3.35 -13.58 -9.81
C GLU A 304 -3.79 -12.50 -10.79
N VAL A 305 -4.79 -12.81 -11.60
CA VAL A 305 -5.49 -11.87 -12.48
C VAL A 305 -6.80 -11.51 -11.81
N ARG A 306 -7.03 -10.23 -11.52
CA ARG A 306 -8.27 -9.76 -10.87
C ARG A 306 -8.92 -8.61 -11.64
N SER A 307 -10.23 -8.50 -11.53
CA SER A 307 -10.99 -7.38 -12.11
C SER A 307 -10.56 -6.04 -11.49
N LEU A 308 -10.33 -5.01 -12.31
CA LEU A 308 -10.08 -3.65 -11.81
C LEU A 308 -11.32 -3.02 -11.15
N LEU A 309 -12.51 -3.57 -11.39
CA LEU A 309 -13.78 -3.03 -10.90
C LEU A 309 -13.97 -3.28 -9.39
N VAL A 310 -13.26 -4.25 -8.85
CA VAL A 310 -13.33 -4.63 -7.43
C VAL A 310 -11.93 -4.83 -6.85
N ASN A 311 -11.65 -4.08 -5.80
CA ASN A 311 -10.54 -4.29 -4.88
C ASN A 311 -10.87 -3.50 -3.59
N LYS A 312 -10.07 -3.69 -2.54
CA LYS A 312 -10.29 -2.98 -1.27
C LYS A 312 -10.24 -1.45 -1.45
N GLY A 313 -9.40 -0.94 -2.35
CA GLY A 313 -9.36 0.49 -2.70
C GLY A 313 -10.63 1.02 -3.34
N GLU A 314 -11.25 0.27 -4.26
CA GLU A 314 -12.54 0.63 -4.87
C GLU A 314 -13.67 0.64 -3.83
N VAL A 315 -13.62 -0.25 -2.84
CA VAL A 315 -14.54 -0.20 -1.68
C VAL A 315 -14.35 1.11 -0.91
N VAL A 316 -13.11 1.47 -0.59
CA VAL A 316 -12.79 2.74 0.09
C VAL A 316 -13.29 3.94 -0.71
N LYS A 317 -13.08 3.99 -2.03
CA LYS A 317 -13.60 5.07 -2.89
C LYS A 317 -15.12 5.20 -2.78
N ARG A 318 -15.86 4.10 -2.87
CA ARG A 318 -17.34 4.08 -2.79
C ARG A 318 -17.86 4.51 -1.42
N ILE A 319 -17.18 4.13 -0.33
CA ILE A 319 -17.57 4.54 1.02
C ILE A 319 -17.27 6.03 1.22
N LYS A 320 -16.07 6.46 0.82
CA LYS A 320 -15.57 7.82 1.03
C LYS A 320 -16.40 8.86 0.28
N GLN A 321 -16.82 8.59 -0.96
CA GLN A 321 -17.60 9.52 -1.80
C GLN A 321 -18.94 10.01 -1.19
N LYS A 322 -19.44 9.36 -0.14
CA LYS A 322 -20.74 9.71 0.46
C LYS A 322 -20.73 11.01 1.25
N GLN A 323 -19.60 11.39 1.83
CA GLN A 323 -19.47 12.62 2.61
C GLN A 323 -18.01 13.01 2.84
N VAL A 324 -17.81 14.22 3.33
CA VAL A 324 -16.50 14.66 3.83
C VAL A 324 -16.30 14.09 5.23
N TRP A 325 -15.16 13.42 5.42
CA TRP A 325 -14.72 12.85 6.70
C TRP A 325 -13.66 13.75 7.29
N ASP A 326 -13.77 14.04 8.58
CA ASP A 326 -12.78 14.83 9.33
C ASP A 326 -11.84 13.93 10.14
N PHE A 327 -12.06 12.61 10.12
CA PHE A 327 -11.14 11.59 10.62
C PHE A 327 -11.32 10.29 9.83
N ILE A 328 -10.21 9.67 9.40
CA ILE A 328 -10.22 8.35 8.77
C ILE A 328 -9.14 7.50 9.45
N MET A 329 -9.50 6.31 9.93
CA MET A 329 -8.53 5.29 10.34
C MET A 329 -8.68 4.09 9.41
N CYS A 330 -7.59 3.73 8.73
CA CYS A 330 -7.52 2.60 7.83
C CYS A 330 -6.42 1.65 8.30
N ALA A 331 -6.72 0.38 8.55
CA ALA A 331 -5.73 -0.60 8.99
C ALA A 331 -5.76 -1.88 8.14
N GLY A 332 -4.58 -2.43 7.87
CA GLY A 332 -4.38 -3.61 7.02
C GLY A 332 -2.97 -4.19 7.11
N ASP A 333 -2.80 -5.49 6.88
CA ASP A 333 -1.55 -6.23 7.04
C ASP A 333 -1.00 -6.81 5.72
N ASP A 334 -1.78 -6.84 4.64
CA ASP A 334 -1.42 -7.57 3.43
C ASP A 334 -1.22 -6.68 2.19
N GLN A 335 -0.91 -7.31 1.05
CA GLN A 335 -0.71 -6.61 -0.21
C GLN A 335 -2.00 -6.03 -0.79
N THR A 336 -3.16 -6.61 -0.48
CA THR A 336 -4.46 -6.12 -0.96
C THR A 336 -4.88 -4.85 -0.22
N ASP A 337 -4.42 -4.65 1.01
CA ASP A 337 -4.67 -3.44 1.80
C ASP A 337 -3.94 -2.20 1.27
N GLU A 338 -2.85 -2.41 0.53
CA GLU A 338 -2.16 -1.34 -0.19
C GLU A 338 -3.10 -0.61 -1.18
N ASP A 339 -4.13 -1.28 -1.69
CA ASP A 339 -5.18 -0.64 -2.49
C ASP A 339 -5.93 0.43 -1.68
N MET A 340 -6.22 0.16 -0.39
CA MET A 340 -6.86 1.13 0.51
C MET A 340 -5.94 2.30 0.81
N PHE A 341 -4.68 2.02 1.15
CA PHE A 341 -3.71 3.05 1.52
C PHE A 341 -3.41 3.99 0.36
N ARG A 342 -3.25 3.48 -0.87
CA ARG A 342 -3.04 4.30 -2.07
C ARG A 342 -4.19 5.26 -2.34
N VAL A 343 -5.43 4.83 -2.07
CA VAL A 343 -6.62 5.71 -2.21
C VAL A 343 -6.63 6.84 -1.17
N LEU A 344 -6.04 6.60 -0.01
CA LEU A 344 -6.03 7.54 1.12
C LEU A 344 -4.71 8.32 1.27
N GLN A 345 -3.70 8.06 0.43
CA GLN A 345 -2.34 8.58 0.57
C GLN A 345 -2.28 10.12 0.67
N ASP A 346 -3.18 10.81 -0.03
CA ASP A 346 -3.23 12.27 -0.11
C ASP A 346 -4.25 12.88 0.86
N ASP A 347 -4.94 12.04 1.65
CA ASP A 347 -5.91 12.49 2.63
C ASP A 347 -5.25 12.83 3.97
N ARG A 348 -5.22 14.12 4.29
CA ARG A 348 -4.58 14.62 5.52
C ARG A 348 -5.30 14.16 6.80
N GLN A 349 -6.56 13.78 6.70
CA GLN A 349 -7.35 13.27 7.83
C GLN A 349 -7.17 11.76 8.03
N ALA A 350 -6.44 11.08 7.13
CA ALA A 350 -6.27 9.64 7.16
C ALA A 350 -5.05 9.17 7.96
N PHE A 351 -5.32 8.33 8.95
CA PHE A 351 -4.38 7.47 9.63
C PHE A 351 -4.39 6.10 8.94
N CYS A 352 -3.56 5.96 7.89
CA CYS A 352 -3.30 4.66 7.27
C CYS A 352 -2.23 3.92 8.06
N VAL A 353 -2.58 2.76 8.60
CA VAL A 353 -1.79 1.97 9.54
C VAL A 353 -1.55 0.58 8.94
N SER A 354 -0.30 0.29 8.55
CA SER A 354 0.08 -1.08 8.22
C SER A 354 0.29 -1.89 9.50
N VAL A 355 -0.20 -3.11 9.55
CA VAL A 355 0.16 -4.07 10.60
C VAL A 355 1.38 -4.87 10.14
N GLY A 356 2.37 -5.00 11.02
CA GLY A 356 3.64 -5.67 10.78
C GLY A 356 4.87 -4.79 11.07
N PRO A 357 6.07 -5.31 10.84
CA PRO A 357 7.31 -4.63 11.23
C PRO A 357 7.49 -3.31 10.47
N LEU A 358 8.15 -2.34 11.09
CA LEU A 358 8.48 -1.03 10.48
C LEU A 358 9.28 -1.13 9.17
N SER A 359 9.96 -2.26 8.94
CA SER A 359 10.71 -2.56 7.72
C SER A 359 9.82 -2.99 6.54
N LYS A 360 8.54 -3.31 6.79
CA LYS A 360 7.60 -3.68 5.74
C LYS A 360 7.40 -2.51 4.77
N LYS A 361 7.57 -2.79 3.48
CA LYS A 361 7.27 -1.83 2.41
C LYS A 361 5.76 -1.65 2.33
N THR A 362 5.30 -0.41 2.47
CA THR A 362 3.88 -0.06 2.47
C THR A 362 3.66 1.38 2.01
N SER A 363 2.48 1.66 1.48
CA SER A 363 1.98 3.00 1.17
C SER A 363 1.34 3.65 2.40
N ALA A 364 1.12 2.89 3.49
CA ALA A 364 0.66 3.43 4.75
C ALA A 364 1.70 4.36 5.37
N LYS A 365 1.22 5.43 6.00
CA LYS A 365 2.10 6.40 6.69
C LYS A 365 2.57 5.87 8.05
N TYR A 366 1.74 5.06 8.70
CA TYR A 366 1.98 4.57 10.05
C TYR A 366 2.05 3.04 10.06
N SER A 367 2.65 2.47 11.10
CA SER A 367 2.52 1.05 11.41
C SER A 367 2.35 0.76 12.89
N VAL A 368 1.80 -0.41 13.15
CA VAL A 368 1.80 -1.12 14.43
C VAL A 368 2.34 -2.53 14.21
N GLU A 369 2.86 -3.18 15.24
CA GLU A 369 3.61 -4.43 15.05
C GLU A 369 2.69 -5.65 14.97
N HIS A 370 1.60 -5.65 15.75
CA HIS A 370 0.71 -6.80 15.90
C HIS A 370 -0.77 -6.42 15.75
N SER A 371 -1.60 -7.41 15.40
CA SER A 371 -3.06 -7.26 15.31
C SER A 371 -3.67 -6.75 16.62
N GLU A 372 -3.14 -7.19 17.75
CA GLU A 372 -3.55 -6.83 19.10
C GLU A 372 -3.40 -5.33 19.35
N ASP A 373 -2.40 -4.67 18.74
CA ASP A 373 -2.23 -3.23 18.86
C ASP A 373 -3.41 -2.47 18.24
N VAL A 374 -3.91 -2.93 17.08
CA VAL A 374 -5.11 -2.36 16.44
C VAL A 374 -6.33 -2.54 17.35
N VAL A 375 -6.53 -3.75 17.90
CA VAL A 375 -7.66 -4.03 18.80
C VAL A 375 -7.58 -3.16 20.07
N ASN A 376 -6.40 -2.99 20.65
CA ASN A 376 -6.17 -2.13 21.81
C ASN A 376 -6.47 -0.66 21.50
N ILE A 377 -6.07 -0.17 20.31
CA ILE A 377 -6.41 1.18 19.86
C ILE A 377 -7.92 1.37 19.79
N ILE A 378 -8.65 0.41 19.20
CA ILE A 378 -10.12 0.46 19.14
C ILE A 378 -10.71 0.49 20.56
N GLY A 379 -10.23 -0.35 21.47
CA GLY A 379 -10.66 -0.35 22.87
C GLY A 379 -10.50 1.02 23.54
N GLN A 380 -9.34 1.68 23.35
CA GLN A 380 -9.08 3.01 23.91
C GLN A 380 -9.97 4.12 23.30
N LEU A 381 -10.27 4.04 22.00
CA LEU A 381 -11.20 4.95 21.33
C LEU A 381 -12.62 4.86 21.92
N VAL A 382 -13.08 3.63 22.16
CA VAL A 382 -14.38 3.37 22.79
C VAL A 382 -14.42 3.91 24.21
N HIS A 383 -13.40 3.61 25.04
CA HIS A 383 -13.36 4.06 26.44
C HIS A 383 -13.29 5.59 26.60
N THR A 384 -12.65 6.28 25.65
CA THR A 384 -12.62 7.74 25.60
C THR A 384 -14.02 8.34 25.46
N THR A 385 -14.89 7.68 24.70
CA THR A 385 -16.24 8.17 24.40
C THR A 385 -17.15 8.05 25.63
N THR A 386 -17.02 6.96 26.41
CA THR A 386 -17.79 6.73 27.64
C THR A 386 -17.47 7.67 28.81
N SER A 387 -16.29 8.29 28.84
CA SER A 387 -15.87 9.18 29.94
C SER A 387 -16.31 10.65 29.77
N THR A 388 -17.05 10.95 28.70
CA THR A 388 -17.53 12.32 28.38
C THR A 388 -19.06 12.43 28.32
N LEU A 389 -19.76 11.35 28.66
CA LEU A 389 -21.20 11.31 28.97
C LEU A 389 -21.35 11.14 30.48
#